data_AF-D2QIG8-F1
#
_entry.id   AF-D2QIG8-F1
#
_cell.length_a   1.000
_cell.length_b   1.000
_cell.length_c   1.000
_cell.angle_alpha   90.00
_cell.angle_beta   90.00
_cell.angle_gamma   90.00
#
_symmetry.space_group_name_H-M   'P 1'
#
loop_
_entity.id
_entity.type
_entity.pdbx_description
1 polymer ?
#
loop_
_entity_poly.entity_id
_entity_poly.type
_entity_poly.pdbx_seq_one_letter_code
_entity_poly.pdbx_strand_id
1 'polypeptide(L)' 'MTYVQLYQKYQTLPPAYQEEVADFVEFLATRKVTPKPLVRKTPVFGSAKGQFQMSADFDAPLDDFLVIGV' A
#
# COMPACT_ATOMS: atom_id res chain seq x y z
N MET A 1 17.07 18.46 -16.98
CA MET A 1 16.66 19.85 -16.69
C MET A 1 17.42 20.32 -15.46
N THR A 2 18.09 21.47 -15.51
CA THR A 2 18.80 22.04 -14.35
C THR A 2 17.84 22.84 -13.46
N TYR A 3 18.23 23.15 -12.22
CA TYR A 3 17.42 23.98 -11.31
C TYR A 3 17.08 25.34 -11.92
N VAL A 4 18.04 25.96 -12.62
CA VAL A 4 17.85 27.25 -13.28
C VAL A 4 16.80 27.16 -14.38
N GLN A 5 16.85 26.13 -15.22
CA GLN A 5 15.89 25.91 -16.31
C GLN A 5 14.46 25.66 -15.78
N LEU A 6 14.34 25.01 -14.62
CA LEU A 6 13.04 24.77 -13.98
C LEU A 6 12.46 26.07 -13.42
N TYR A 7 13.26 26.88 -12.73
CA TYR A 7 12.83 28.16 -12.18
C TYR A 7 12.42 29.15 -13.28
N GLN A 8 13.17 29.20 -14.39
CA GLN A 8 12.79 30.01 -15.56
C GLN A 8 11.42 29.60 -16.12
N LYS A 9 11.17 28.29 -16.28
CA LYS A 9 9.85 27.82 -16.74
C LYS A 9 8.73 28.12 -15.75
N TYR A 10 8.99 28.02 -14.46
CA TYR A 10 8.02 28.40 -13.42
C TYR A 10 7.63 29.88 -13.53
N GLN A 11 8.61 30.78 -13.74
CA GLN A 11 8.35 32.22 -13.92
C GLN A 11 7.54 32.55 -15.17
N THR A 12 7.59 31.72 -16.22
CA THR A 12 6.78 31.92 -17.43
C THR A 12 5.30 31.54 -17.27
N LEU A 13 4.94 30.87 -16.17
CA LEU A 13 3.57 30.47 -15.91
C LEU A 13 2.72 31.65 -15.41
N PRO A 14 1.44 31.75 -15.82
CA PRO A 14 0.48 32.65 -15.20
C PRO A 14 0.33 32.42 -13.68
N PRO A 15 -0.07 33.42 -12.89
CA PRO A 15 -0.17 33.31 -11.43
C PRO A 15 -0.99 32.12 -10.93
N ALA A 16 -2.11 31.81 -11.60
CA ALA A 16 -2.96 30.67 -11.24
C ALA A 16 -2.23 29.31 -11.31
N TYR A 17 -1.34 29.14 -12.30
CA TYR A 17 -0.56 27.91 -12.46
C TYR A 17 0.67 27.88 -11.56
N GLN A 18 1.16 29.04 -11.10
CA GLN A 18 2.22 29.10 -10.10
C GLN A 18 1.73 28.59 -8.74
N GLU A 19 0.52 28.97 -8.35
CA GLU A 19 -0.17 28.44 -7.15
C GLU A 19 -0.35 26.92 -7.25
N GLU A 20 -0.83 26.41 -8.38
CA GLU A 20 -0.99 24.95 -8.59
C GLU A 20 0.34 24.19 -8.46
N VAL A 21 1.43 24.78 -8.95
CA VAL A 21 2.77 24.19 -8.78
C VAL A 21 3.23 24.25 -7.32
N ALA A 22 2.93 25.32 -6.58
CA ALA A 22 3.23 25.44 -5.16
C ALA A 22 2.48 24.37 -4.35
N ASP A 23 1.18 24.22 -4.59
CA ASP A 23 0.34 23.18 -3.98
C ASP A 23 0.87 21.78 -4.28
N PHE A 24 1.29 21.54 -5.53
CA PHE A 24 1.85 20.25 -5.92
C PHE A 24 3.18 19.94 -5.23
N VAL A 25 4.05 20.93 -5.08
CA VAL A 25 5.32 20.79 -4.35
C VAL A 25 5.05 20.50 -2.87
N GLU A 26 4.10 21.20 -2.26
CA GLU A 26 3.68 20.94 -0.87
C GLU A 26 3.12 19.52 -0.72
N PHE A 27 2.20 19.10 -1.59
CA PHE A 27 1.67 17.75 -1.63
C PHE A 27 2.76 16.67 -1.72
N LEU A 28 3.75 16.87 -2.58
CA LEU A 28 4.88 15.94 -2.72
C LEU A 28 5.78 15.93 -1.48
N ALA A 29 5.98 17.07 -0.83
CA ALA A 29 6.72 17.17 0.42
C ALA A 29 6.00 16.40 1.54
N THR A 30 4.67 16.56 1.67
CA THR A 30 3.86 15.82 2.64
C THR A 30 3.88 14.32 2.40
N ARG A 31 3.84 13.86 1.13
CA ARG A 31 3.90 12.43 0.80
C ARG A 31 5.19 11.74 1.24
N LYS A 32 6.33 12.44 1.26
CA LYS A 32 7.62 11.87 1.69
C LYS A 32 7.76 11.78 3.21
N VAL A 33 7.02 12.59 3.96
CA VAL A 33 7.08 12.63 5.44
C VAL A 33 6.16 11.59 6.07
N THR A 34 5.25 10.98 5.31
CA THR A 34 4.52 9.79 5.75
C THR A 34 5.03 8.53 5.04
N PRO A 35 6.18 7.95 5.42
CA PRO A 35 6.15 6.52 5.59
C PRO A 35 5.20 6.32 6.76
N LYS A 36 3.89 6.22 6.49
CA LYS A 36 3.00 5.55 7.44
C LYS A 36 3.74 4.23 7.61
N PRO A 37 4.34 3.93 8.78
CA PRO A 37 4.85 2.60 8.94
C PRO A 37 3.63 1.75 8.61
N LEU A 38 3.76 0.86 7.63
CA LEU A 38 2.85 -0.25 7.56
C LEU A 38 3.14 -0.99 8.87
N VAL A 39 2.57 -0.48 9.98
CA VAL A 39 2.46 -1.17 11.23
C VAL A 39 1.49 -2.26 10.83
N ARG A 40 2.05 -3.32 10.22
CA ARG A 40 1.36 -4.56 9.99
C ARG A 40 0.87 -4.92 11.37
N LYS A 41 -0.42 -4.71 11.61
CA LYS A 41 -1.01 -4.97 12.90
C LYS A 41 -0.71 -6.43 13.19
N THR A 42 0.09 -6.69 14.22
CA THR A 42 0.38 -8.06 14.62
C THR A 42 -0.96 -8.72 14.95
N PRO A 43 -1.34 -9.81 14.25
CA PRO A 43 -2.61 -10.45 14.53
C PRO A 43 -2.61 -10.94 15.98
N VAL A 44 -3.68 -10.64 16.71
CA VAL A 44 -3.91 -11.13 18.08
C VAL A 44 -4.82 -12.35 18.05
N PHE A 45 -4.85 -13.13 19.14
CA PHE A 45 -5.73 -14.29 19.25
C PHE A 45 -7.19 -13.91 18.89
N GLY A 46 -7.78 -14.68 17.98
CA GLY A 46 -9.14 -14.44 17.49
C GLY A 46 -9.29 -13.43 16.35
N SER A 47 -8.21 -12.87 15.79
CA SER A 47 -8.28 -11.89 14.69
C SER A 47 -9.03 -12.38 13.43
N ALA A 48 -9.12 -13.70 13.23
CA ALA A 48 -9.82 -14.34 12.12
C ALA A 48 -11.05 -15.16 12.56
N LYS A 49 -11.52 -14.98 13.81
CA LYS A 49 -12.66 -15.74 14.33
C LYS A 49 -13.92 -15.44 13.51
N GLY A 50 -14.54 -16.47 12.95
CA GLY A 50 -15.76 -16.36 12.14
C GLY A 50 -15.53 -15.93 10.68
N GLN A 51 -14.29 -15.76 10.24
CA GLN A 51 -13.98 -15.48 8.84
C GLN A 51 -13.99 -16.72 7.94
N PHE A 52 -13.96 -17.90 8.54
CA PHE A 52 -13.98 -19.19 7.84
C PHE A 52 -14.96 -20.12 8.53
N GLN A 53 -15.65 -20.93 7.73
CA GLN A 53 -16.49 -22.02 8.21
C GLN A 53 -15.75 -23.33 7.92
N MET A 54 -15.48 -24.10 8.97
CA MET A 54 -14.88 -25.42 8.84
C MET A 54 -15.93 -26.37 8.27
N SER A 55 -15.57 -27.10 7.21
CA SER A 55 -16.43 -28.13 6.64
C SER A 55 -16.49 -29.35 7.57
N ALA A 56 -17.57 -30.13 7.48
CA ALA A 56 -17.78 -31.28 8.37
C ALA A 56 -16.81 -32.46 8.08
N ASP A 57 -16.13 -32.42 6.94
CA ASP A 57 -15.16 -33.38 6.45
C ASP A 57 -13.71 -32.91 6.62
N PHE A 58 -13.44 -31.87 7.42
CA PHE A 58 -12.09 -31.35 7.62
C PHE A 58 -11.09 -32.40 8.11
N ASP A 59 -11.55 -33.34 8.95
CA ASP A 59 -10.72 -34.42 9.49
C ASP A 59 -10.62 -35.63 8.53
N ALA A 60 -11.28 -35.59 7.37
CA ALA A 60 -11.19 -36.66 6.38
C ALA A 60 -9.78 -36.74 5.78
N PRO A 61 -9.28 -37.95 5.47
CA PRO A 61 -8.00 -38.11 4.80
C PRO A 61 -8.05 -37.42 3.43
N LEU A 62 -7.01 -36.65 3.09
CA LEU A 62 -6.90 -36.10 1.74
C LEU A 62 -6.50 -37.22 0.79
N ASP A 63 -7.14 -37.24 -0.38
CA ASP A 63 -6.96 -38.30 -1.38
C ASP A 63 -5.49 -38.47 -1.80
N ASP A 64 -4.72 -37.38 -1.79
CA ASP A 64 -3.28 -37.35 -2.12
C ASP A 64 -2.40 -38.10 -1.10
N PHE A 65 -2.89 -38.36 0.12
CA PHE A 65 -2.18 -39.18 1.12
C PHE A 65 -2.54 -40.68 1.03
N LEU A 66 -3.51 -41.05 0.19
CA LEU A 66 -3.94 -42.45 0.03
C LEU A 66 -3.02 -43.27 -0.89
N VAL A 67 -2.04 -42.63 -1.55
CA VAL A 67 -1.10 -43.29 -2.49
C VAL A 67 0.33 -43.29 -1.94
N ILE A 68 0.54 -43.84 -0.75
CA ILE A 68 1.84 -44.45 -0.41
C ILE A 68 1.54 -45.74 0.35
N GLY A 69 1.53 -46.85 -0.39
CA GLY A 69 1.30 -48.18 0.16
C GLY A 69 2.41 -48.62 1.11
N VAL A 70 2.00 -49.20 2.23
CA VAL A 70 2.69 -50.28 2.93
C VAL A 70 1.64 -51.34 3.27
#